data_AF-A0A961W4Y7-F1
#
_entry.id   AF-A0A961W4Y7-F1
#
_cell.length_a   1.000
_cell.length_b   1.000
_cell.length_c   1.000
_cell.angle_alpha   90.00
_cell.angle_beta   90.00
_cell.angle_gamma   90.00
#
_symmetry.space_group_name_H-M   'P 1'
#
loop_
_entity.id
_entity.type
_entity.pdbx_description
1 polymer ?
#
loop_
_entity_poly.entity_id
_entity_poly.type
_entity_poly.pdbx_seq_one_letter_code
_entity_poly.pdbx_strand_id
1 'polypeptide(L)'
;MNKTIKINSGSVIPVDTIRFVRAIDDEERTRLVHRYGEEAADFRISIQFADKSTKLAKETLDEVRAQGIGFVNIGANRHVVATNIKEASPFTKDEATKLTGQKGYTLNQTFRARVETTAGTLLSSATPDQIMDRRAKAMEGATAAPKPAVK
;
A
#
# COMPACT_ATOMS: atom_id res chain seq x y z
N MET A 1 15.56 12.52 5.53
CA MET A 1 16.01 11.10 5.58
C MET A 1 15.08 10.29 4.69
N ASN A 2 15.59 9.67 3.64
CA ASN A 2 14.79 8.77 2.81
C ASN A 2 14.59 7.47 3.61
N LYS A 3 13.35 7.23 4.05
CA LYS A 3 12.99 5.98 4.73
C LYS A 3 13.08 4.83 3.73
N THR A 4 13.51 3.67 4.21
CA THR A 4 13.59 2.45 3.41
C THR A 4 12.93 1.30 4.16
N ILE A 5 12.45 0.31 3.42
CA ILE A 5 12.04 -0.99 3.98
C ILE A 5 13.02 -2.06 3.50
N LYS A 6 13.30 -3.03 4.37
CA LYS A 6 14.08 -4.23 4.07
C LYS A 6 13.12 -5.41 3.93
N ILE A 7 13.23 -6.15 2.84
CA ILE A 7 12.44 -7.34 2.55
C ILE A 7 13.33 -8.47 2.00
N ASN A 8 12.84 -9.70 2.02
CA ASN A 8 13.51 -10.91 1.53
C ASN A 8 14.98 -11.00 1.98
N SER A 9 15.24 -10.77 3.27
CA SER A 9 16.57 -10.87 3.91
C SER A 9 17.69 -9.97 3.35
N GLY A 10 17.38 -8.99 2.47
CA GLY A 10 18.43 -8.11 1.95
C GLY A 10 18.02 -7.07 0.89
N SER A 11 16.82 -7.17 0.32
CA SER A 11 16.33 -6.16 -0.62
C SER A 11 15.92 -4.89 0.12
N VAL A 12 16.57 -3.77 -0.21
CA VAL A 12 16.25 -2.44 0.32
C VAL A 12 15.39 -1.68 -0.67
N ILE A 13 14.23 -1.20 -0.24
CA ILE A 13 13.28 -0.45 -1.06
C ILE A 13 13.09 0.96 -0.49
N PRO A 14 13.31 2.02 -1.28
CA PRO A 14 12.93 3.38 -0.92
C PRO A 14 11.41 3.51 -0.78
N VAL A 15 10.93 4.01 0.36
CA VAL A 15 9.48 4.02 0.62
C VAL A 15 8.72 4.96 -0.30
N ASP A 16 9.35 6.03 -0.78
CA ASP A 16 8.80 7.05 -1.68
C ASP A 16 8.41 6.47 -3.05
N THR A 17 9.04 5.37 -3.46
CA THR A 17 8.73 4.62 -4.70
C THR A 17 7.51 3.70 -4.56
N ILE A 18 7.07 3.43 -3.33
CA ILE A 18 5.97 2.50 -3.05
C ILE A 18 4.64 3.19 -3.31
N ARG A 19 3.86 2.59 -4.22
CA ARG A 19 2.50 2.99 -4.52
C ARG A 19 1.53 2.44 -3.48
N PHE A 20 1.53 1.13 -3.27
CA PHE A 20 0.84 0.50 -2.16
C PHE A 20 1.42 -0.88 -1.85
N VAL A 21 1.12 -1.37 -0.65
CA VAL A 21 1.39 -2.73 -0.19
C VAL A 21 0.05 -3.41 0.08
N ARG A 22 -0.07 -4.68 -0.28
CA ARG A 22 -1.24 -5.51 0.05
C ARG A 22 -0.79 -6.83 0.67
N ALA A 23 -1.60 -7.34 1.59
CA ALA A 23 -1.49 -8.72 2.02
C ALA A 23 -1.92 -9.65 0.88
N ILE A 24 -1.20 -10.76 0.71
CA ILE A 24 -1.55 -11.84 -0.19
C ILE A 24 -2.50 -12.78 0.58
N ASP A 25 -3.74 -12.87 0.11
CA ASP A 25 -4.71 -13.85 0.62
C ASP A 25 -4.44 -15.25 0.07
N ASP A 26 -5.18 -16.24 0.57
CA ASP A 26 -4.95 -17.65 0.23
C ASP A 26 -5.31 -17.98 -1.23
N GLU A 27 -6.30 -17.28 -1.79
CA GLU A 27 -6.66 -17.43 -3.20
C GLU A 27 -5.53 -16.93 -4.11
N GLU A 28 -4.97 -15.76 -3.80
CA GLU A 28 -3.82 -15.23 -4.50
C GLU A 28 -2.56 -16.07 -4.29
N ARG A 29 -2.32 -16.56 -3.07
CA ARG A 29 -1.22 -17.49 -2.78
C ARG A 29 -1.31 -18.74 -3.65
N THR A 30 -2.51 -19.31 -3.77
CA THR A 30 -2.76 -20.47 -4.64
C THR A 30 -2.45 -20.16 -6.10
N ARG A 31 -2.87 -19.00 -6.61
CA ARG A 31 -2.54 -18.53 -7.97
C ARG A 31 -1.04 -18.34 -8.17
N LEU A 32 -0.34 -17.80 -7.17
CA LEU A 32 1.10 -17.58 -7.22
C LEU A 32 1.86 -18.90 -7.24
N VAL A 33 1.46 -19.87 -6.41
CA VAL A 33 2.03 -21.23 -6.41
C VAL A 33 1.86 -21.90 -7.77
N HIS A 34 0.65 -21.82 -8.35
CA HIS A 34 0.41 -22.38 -9.69
C HIS A 34 1.28 -21.71 -10.77
N ARG A 35 1.61 -20.42 -10.63
CA ARG A 35 2.36 -19.67 -11.64
C ARG A 35 3.88 -19.76 -11.48
N TYR A 36 4.37 -19.79 -10.24
CA TYR A 36 5.79 -19.61 -9.90
C TYR A 36 6.38 -20.80 -9.13
N GLY A 37 5.58 -21.82 -8.78
CA GLY A 37 6.00 -22.99 -8.02
C GLY A 37 5.81 -22.87 -6.50
N GLU A 38 6.15 -23.93 -5.78
CA GLU A 38 5.90 -24.06 -4.33
C GLU A 38 6.55 -22.97 -3.49
N GLU A 39 7.70 -22.44 -3.92
CA GLU A 39 8.39 -21.33 -3.24
C GLU A 39 7.52 -20.07 -3.09
N ALA A 40 6.51 -19.91 -3.96
CA ALA A 40 5.60 -18.79 -3.91
C ALA A 40 4.61 -18.86 -2.74
N ALA A 41 4.48 -20.02 -2.09
CA ALA A 41 3.63 -20.21 -0.91
C ALA A 41 4.08 -19.34 0.28
N ASP A 42 5.37 -19.02 0.35
CA ASP A 42 5.96 -18.22 1.41
C ASP A 42 5.65 -16.73 1.31
N PHE A 43 5.25 -16.23 0.14
CA PHE A 43 4.98 -14.81 -0.03
C PHE A 43 3.75 -14.36 0.77
N ARG A 44 3.90 -13.30 1.56
CA ARG A 44 2.86 -12.77 2.45
C ARG A 44 2.35 -11.42 2.00
N ILE A 45 3.17 -10.63 1.30
CA ILE A 45 2.76 -9.32 0.78
C ILE A 45 3.20 -9.12 -0.68
N SER A 46 2.45 -8.25 -1.36
CA SER A 46 2.74 -7.75 -2.69
C SER A 46 2.89 -6.22 -2.61
N ILE A 47 4.02 -5.73 -3.11
CA ILE A 47 4.39 -4.31 -3.12
C ILE A 47 4.34 -3.82 -4.56
N GLN A 48 3.47 -2.86 -4.85
CA GLN A 48 3.41 -2.19 -6.14
C GLN A 48 4.17 -0.87 -6.08
N PHE A 49 4.98 -0.59 -7.10
CA PHE A 49 5.77 0.63 -7.23
C PHE A 49 5.08 1.66 -8.13
N ALA A 50 5.64 2.87 -8.16
CA ALA A 50 5.15 3.97 -9.01
C ALA A 50 5.12 3.61 -10.51
N ASP A 51 6.07 2.81 -10.97
CA ASP A 51 6.17 2.30 -12.35
C ASP A 51 5.21 1.13 -12.64
N LYS A 52 4.35 0.75 -11.67
CA LYS A 52 3.40 -0.38 -11.71
C LYS A 52 4.06 -1.76 -11.69
N SER A 53 5.38 -1.86 -11.59
CA SER A 53 6.03 -3.13 -11.29
C SER A 53 5.62 -3.62 -9.89
N THR A 54 5.70 -4.93 -9.68
CA THR A 54 5.29 -5.56 -8.42
C THR A 54 6.40 -6.47 -7.92
N LYS A 55 6.69 -6.38 -6.62
CA LYS A 55 7.62 -7.28 -5.92
C LYS A 55 6.88 -8.02 -4.81
N LEU A 56 7.17 -9.31 -4.70
CA LEU A 56 6.64 -10.18 -3.64
C LEU A 56 7.64 -10.27 -2.50
N ALA A 57 7.13 -10.34 -1.28
CA ALA A 57 7.93 -10.44 -0.07
C ALA A 57 7.37 -11.50 0.88
N LYS A 58 8.29 -12.19 1.58
CA LYS A 58 7.96 -13.20 2.59
C LYS A 58 7.55 -12.57 3.91
N GLU A 59 7.91 -11.32 4.14
CA GLU A 59 7.51 -10.54 5.31
C GLU A 59 6.01 -10.22 5.29
N THR A 60 5.40 -10.26 6.46
CA THR A 60 4.05 -9.78 6.72
C THR A 60 4.02 -8.24 6.78
N LEU A 61 2.82 -7.66 6.64
CA LEU A 61 2.65 -6.21 6.75
C LEU A 61 3.07 -5.66 8.11
N ASP A 62 2.87 -6.43 9.19
CA ASP A 62 3.24 -6.01 10.55
C ASP A 62 4.76 -6.06 10.76
N GLU A 63 5.46 -7.04 10.20
CA GLU A 63 6.94 -7.06 10.19
C GLU A 63 7.53 -5.87 9.43
N VAL A 64 6.92 -5.47 8.31
CA VAL A 64 7.33 -4.25 7.59
C VAL A 64 7.00 -2.99 8.42
N ARG A 65 5.86 -2.95 9.10
CA ARG A 65 5.49 -1.83 10.00
C ARG A 65 6.46 -1.69 11.18
N ALA A 66 6.93 -2.81 11.73
CA ALA A 66 7.91 -2.86 12.81
C ALA A 66 9.26 -2.20 12.45
N GLN A 67 9.53 -1.95 11.17
CA GLN A 67 10.69 -1.19 10.69
C GLN A 67 10.52 0.33 10.84
N GLY A 68 9.49 0.81 11.57
CA GLY A 68 9.25 2.24 11.80
C GLY A 68 8.54 2.94 10.64
N ILE A 69 7.79 2.18 9.84
CA ILE A 69 7.05 2.66 8.69
C ILE A 69 5.56 2.66 9.01
N GLY A 70 4.96 3.85 9.06
CA GLY A 70 3.53 4.01 9.20
C GLY A 70 2.82 3.64 7.91
N PHE A 71 1.78 2.81 8.00
CA PHE A 71 0.93 2.43 6.88
C PHE A 71 -0.51 2.85 7.12
N VAL A 72 -1.18 3.30 6.06
CA VAL A 72 -2.57 3.74 6.05
C VAL A 72 -3.36 2.82 5.12
N ASN A 73 -4.36 2.15 5.67
CA ASN A 73 -5.30 1.37 4.86
C ASN A 73 -6.25 2.32 4.10
N ILE A 74 -6.21 2.25 2.76
CA ILE A 74 -7.05 3.04 1.83
C ILE A 74 -8.20 2.21 1.23
N GLY A 75 -8.50 1.06 1.81
CA GLY A 75 -9.53 0.12 1.37
C GLY A 75 -9.04 -0.95 0.40
N ALA A 76 -9.85 -2.00 0.25
CA ALA A 76 -9.53 -3.20 -0.54
C ALA A 76 -8.16 -3.82 -0.16
N ASN A 77 -7.86 -3.87 1.14
CA ASN A 77 -6.59 -4.37 1.70
C ASN A 77 -5.32 -3.69 1.17
N ARG A 78 -5.44 -2.51 0.55
CA ARG A 78 -4.31 -1.71 0.08
C ARG A 78 -3.86 -0.74 1.15
N HIS A 79 -2.56 -0.73 1.39
CA HIS A 79 -1.90 0.06 2.42
C HIS A 79 -0.87 0.98 1.77
N VAL A 80 -0.98 2.27 2.05
CA VAL A 80 -0.06 3.30 1.55
C VAL A 80 0.85 3.73 2.69
N VAL A 81 2.12 4.02 2.40
CA VAL A 81 3.04 4.58 3.39
C VAL A 81 2.53 5.96 3.81
N ALA A 82 2.36 6.19 5.11
CA ALA A 82 1.75 7.41 5.65
C ALA A 82 2.48 8.70 5.21
N THR A 83 3.82 8.64 5.15
CA THR A 83 4.66 9.75 4.69
C THR A 83 4.49 10.07 3.21
N ASN A 84 4.00 9.13 2.41
CA ASN A 84 3.81 9.34 0.97
C ASN A 84 2.49 10.05 0.67
N ILE A 85 1.52 10.00 1.59
CA ILE A 85 0.22 10.66 1.39
C ILE A 85 0.42 12.18 1.51
N LYS A 86 0.11 12.88 0.43
CA LYS A 86 0.16 14.35 0.34
C LYS A 86 -1.20 14.94 0.69
N GLU A 87 -2.24 14.43 0.06
CA GLU A 87 -3.62 14.89 0.24
C GLU A 87 -4.62 13.74 0.03
N ALA A 88 -5.82 13.92 0.57
CA ALA A 88 -6.98 13.11 0.25
C ALA A 88 -8.15 14.05 -0.05
N SER A 89 -8.82 13.84 -1.18
CA SER A 89 -9.95 14.65 -1.64
C SER A 89 -11.15 13.76 -1.96
N PRO A 90 -12.40 14.24 -1.82
CA PRO A 90 -13.58 13.47 -2.18
C PRO A 90 -13.55 13.05 -3.66
N PHE A 91 -13.89 11.79 -3.94
CA PHE A 91 -14.07 11.32 -5.31
C PHE A 91 -15.53 11.57 -5.73
N THR A 92 -15.76 12.44 -6.70
CA THR A 92 -17.11 12.88 -7.06
C THR A 92 -17.73 12.02 -8.16
N LYS A 93 -19.06 12.06 -8.29
CA LYS A 93 -19.77 11.35 -9.36
C LYS A 93 -19.37 11.84 -10.75
N ASP A 94 -19.03 13.12 -10.90
CA ASP A 94 -18.56 13.68 -12.18
C ASP A 94 -17.22 13.09 -12.58
N GLU A 95 -16.33 12.87 -11.62
CA GLU A 95 -15.05 12.19 -11.83
C GLU A 95 -15.24 10.71 -12.15
N ALA A 96 -16.17 10.04 -11.46
CA ALA A 96 -16.55 8.66 -11.78
C ALA A 96 -17.05 8.55 -13.22
N THR A 97 -17.93 9.47 -13.65
CA THR A 97 -18.51 9.50 -14.99
C THR A 97 -17.45 9.74 -16.06
N LYS A 98 -16.49 10.65 -15.81
CA LYS A 98 -15.33 10.86 -16.70
C LYS A 98 -14.47 9.61 -16.81
N LEU A 99 -14.27 8.88 -15.71
CA LEU A 99 -13.47 7.65 -15.72
C LEU A 99 -14.18 6.53 -16.49
N THR A 100 -15.47 6.30 -16.24
CA THR A 100 -16.26 5.26 -16.91
C THR A 100 -16.54 5.59 -18.38
N GLY A 101 -16.53 6.87 -18.74
CA GLY A 101 -16.64 7.34 -20.12
C GLY A 101 -15.38 7.07 -20.96
N GLN A 102 -14.24 6.80 -20.33
CA GLN A 102 -13.06 6.28 -21.03
C GLN A 102 -13.27 4.78 -21.28
N LYS A 103 -13.30 4.37 -22.57
CA LYS A 103 -13.53 2.99 -22.99
C LYS A 103 -12.71 2.00 -22.16
N GLY A 104 -13.39 1.08 -21.47
CA GLY A 104 -12.78 -0.05 -20.76
C GLY A 104 -12.67 0.08 -19.23
N TYR A 105 -13.19 1.15 -18.61
CA TYR A 105 -13.20 1.29 -17.15
C TYR A 105 -14.55 0.91 -16.53
N THR A 106 -14.62 -0.29 -15.94
CA THR A 106 -15.68 -0.65 -15.00
C THR A 106 -15.17 -0.43 -13.57
N LEU A 107 -15.80 0.48 -12.83
CA LEU A 107 -15.50 0.66 -11.41
C LEU A 107 -16.11 -0.51 -10.63
N ASN A 108 -15.31 -1.55 -10.39
CA ASN A 108 -15.74 -2.74 -9.64
C ASN A 108 -15.97 -2.49 -8.13
N GLN A 109 -15.75 -1.26 -7.66
CA GLN A 109 -15.90 -0.87 -6.26
C GLN A 109 -16.36 0.59 -6.15
N THR A 110 -17.11 0.90 -5.10
CA THR A 110 -17.44 2.28 -4.74
C THR A 110 -16.22 3.00 -4.17
N PHE A 111 -15.70 3.97 -4.91
CA PHE A 111 -14.64 4.86 -4.44
C PHE A 111 -15.25 6.11 -3.82
N ARG A 112 -14.67 6.55 -2.70
CA ARG A 112 -15.13 7.71 -1.93
C ARG A 112 -14.08 8.82 -1.89
N ALA A 113 -12.82 8.49 -2.09
CA ALA A 113 -11.73 9.45 -2.05
C ALA A 113 -10.67 9.20 -3.12
N ARG A 114 -10.06 10.28 -3.58
CA ARG A 114 -8.79 10.30 -4.28
C ARG A 114 -7.69 10.55 -3.25
N VAL A 115 -6.66 9.72 -3.26
CA VAL A 115 -5.47 9.86 -2.41
C VAL A 115 -4.30 10.21 -3.31
N GLU A 116 -3.75 11.41 -3.14
CA GLU A 116 -2.53 11.78 -3.82
C GLU A 116 -1.32 11.33 -2.99
N THR A 117 -0.40 10.62 -3.65
CA THR A 117 0.83 10.15 -3.02
C THR A 117 2.05 10.56 -3.82
N THR A 118 3.24 10.43 -3.23
CA THR A 118 4.52 10.59 -3.95
C THR A 118 4.67 9.62 -5.12
N ALA A 119 4.06 8.43 -5.04
CA ALA A 119 4.07 7.38 -6.06
C ALA A 119 2.81 7.39 -6.96
N GLY A 120 2.14 8.55 -7.04
CA GLY A 120 0.99 8.81 -7.88
C GLY A 120 -0.36 8.71 -7.17
N THR A 121 -1.43 8.87 -7.94
CA THR A 121 -2.80 8.97 -7.42
C THR A 121 -3.47 7.61 -7.28
N LEU A 122 -4.17 7.39 -6.16
CA LEU A 122 -4.91 6.18 -5.85
C LEU A 122 -6.37 6.49 -5.55
N LEU A 123 -7.28 5.62 -5.99
CA LEU A 123 -8.68 5.67 -5.57
C LEU A 123 -8.88 4.82 -4.32
N SER A 124 -9.61 5.35 -3.36
CA SER A 124 -9.86 4.76 -2.03
C SER A 124 -11.35 4.59 -1.80
N SER A 125 -11.73 3.50 -1.11
CA SER A 125 -13.10 3.32 -0.61
C SER A 125 -13.31 3.93 0.77
N ALA A 126 -12.24 4.30 1.48
CA ALA A 126 -12.31 5.12 2.69
C ALA A 126 -12.56 6.59 2.34
N THR A 127 -13.21 7.35 3.24
CA THR A 127 -13.42 8.79 3.06
C THR A 127 -12.12 9.58 3.24
N PRO A 128 -12.03 10.82 2.72
CA PRO A 128 -10.84 11.65 2.89
C PRO A 128 -10.46 11.84 4.36
N ASP A 129 -11.44 12.16 5.21
CA ASP A 129 -11.23 12.36 6.65
C ASP A 129 -10.66 11.10 7.31
N GLN A 130 -11.21 9.93 6.99
CA GLN A 130 -10.70 8.65 7.50
C GLN A 130 -9.25 8.41 7.09
N ILE A 131 -8.86 8.78 5.87
CA ILE A 131 -7.49 8.61 5.39
C ILE A 131 -6.55 9.55 6.15
N MET A 132 -6.93 10.81 6.33
CA MET A 132 -6.11 11.81 7.00
C MET A 132 -5.98 11.52 8.51
N ASP A 133 -7.05 11.07 9.16
CA ASP A 133 -7.01 10.61 10.56
C ASP A 133 -6.11 9.40 10.74
N ARG A 134 -6.23 8.39 9.85
CA ARG A 134 -5.37 7.21 9.88
C ARG A 134 -3.91 7.58 9.60
N ARG A 135 -3.66 8.54 8.71
CA ARG A 135 -2.33 9.07 8.42
C ARG A 135 -1.73 9.74 9.65
N ALA A 136 -2.47 10.61 10.33
CA ALA A 136 -2.01 11.25 11.56
C ALA A 136 -1.59 10.21 12.61
N LYS A 137 -2.48 9.24 12.88
CA LYS A 137 -2.20 8.13 13.82
C LYS A 137 -1.00 7.27 13.40
N ALA A 138 -0.87 6.97 12.11
CA ALA A 138 0.24 6.18 11.58
C ALA A 138 1.58 6.93 11.64
N MET A 139 1.56 8.26 11.52
CA MET A 139 2.75 9.10 11.67
C MET A 139 3.21 9.17 13.12
N GLU A 140 2.28 9.32 14.07
CA GLU A 140 2.56 9.30 15.51
C GLU A 140 3.10 7.93 15.97
N GLY A 141 2.44 6.84 15.56
CA GLY A 141 2.86 5.48 15.90
C GLY A 141 4.23 5.10 15.30
N ALA A 142 4.55 5.60 14.11
CA ALA A 142 5.84 5.36 13.47
C ALA A 142 7.00 6.10 14.16
N THR A 143 6.74 7.19 14.86
CA THR A 143 7.74 7.90 15.67
C THR A 143 7.96 7.29 17.06
N ALA A 144 6.99 6.50 17.55
CA ALA A 144 7.03 5.85 18.86
C ALA A 144 7.63 4.44 18.84
N ALA A 145 7.93 3.87 17.66
CA ALA A 145 8.53 2.55 17.54
C ALA A 145 9.94 2.54 18.18
N PRO A 146 10.20 1.69 19.20
CA PRO A 146 11.50 1.65 19.86
C PRO A 146 12.58 1.20 18.87
N LYS A 147 13.73 1.89 18.87
CA LYS A 147 14.92 1.45 18.13
C LYS A 147 15.24 0.00 18.51
N PRO A 148 15.46 -0.93 17.56
CA PRO A 148 15.89 -2.27 17.91
C PRO A 148 17.21 -2.16 18.67
N ALA A 149 17.22 -2.69 19.89
CA ALA A 149 18.42 -2.79 20.70
C ALA A 149 19.43 -3.68 19.96
N VAL A 150 20.54 -3.09 19.54
CA VAL A 150 21.69 -3.82 19.03
C VAL A 150 22.22 -4.66 20.20
N LYS A 151 22.14 -5.99 20.07
CA LYS A 151 22.94 -6.92 20.87
C LYS A 151 24.19 -7.29 20.09
#